data_AF-A0A7R9QUU2-F1
#
_entry.id   AF-A0A7R9QUU2-F1
#
_cell.length_a   1.000
_cell.length_b   1.000
_cell.length_c   1.000
_cell.angle_alpha   90.00
_cell.angle_beta   90.00
_cell.angle_gamma   90.00
#
_symmetry.space_group_name_H-M   'P 1'
#
loop_
_entity.id
_entity.type
_entity.pdbx_description
1 polymer ?
#
loop_
_entity_poly.entity_id
_entity_poly.type
_entity_poly.pdbx_seq_one_letter_code
_entity_poly.pdbx_strand_id
1 'polypeptide(L)'
;MQTKDISVSDIKVSDMCFGGDGNHKYLTLKYTDIDYTIFSDGARHVWAGRSPYLRDTYRYTPLIAALLVPNITLWPQFGKVLFSVLDVVTGALVYHICGHHLDQRRAKWCAIIWLYNPDVSYVNKFYNFWYDFDSWREYSWLDEEEKEKGENREERRWMEKQNKAARAQRKKEEMQRMRQLVDNAYQCDPRIARFKEEEKQKKLSQKLAKQQSIREKQLEEERLKREAEEKQRLEKLEKENELKAKKNEEKKQKEFVKKQIRKERKLLETMFETYDYFAKNESKRIDNLKEFDKIIKIYSLEELQTFREEFSRLESEDSKRDFFLKKIDDLNSKLDSERIGLSSANNSTNGQTNNISSKKNWSYDDIQLLIKAIKLFPAGTPDRWAVIAKWVNDKSTSGVVRNHRDVIAKAKDLQNNDQSQSLKEEANKNAYKKLDDSHANKTTAPVVSDTSTPSQRFDAPRTLVDLNANPWNNEEQQLLEQAMKTYPTSLGIERWDLISKCIPNRSRTDCIARYKYLVDLVKSKRDAKTAIHTNKK
;
A
#
# COMPACT_ATOMS: atom_id res chain seq x y z
N MET A 1 2.66 29.27 -24.82
CA MET A 1 3.91 29.19 -25.61
C MET A 1 3.88 27.84 -26.33
N GLN A 2 3.57 27.86 -27.63
CA GLN A 2 3.18 26.69 -28.42
C GLN A 2 4.33 25.67 -28.51
N THR A 3 4.09 24.47 -27.99
CA THR A 3 4.93 23.29 -28.19
C THR A 3 4.78 22.83 -29.64
N LYS A 4 5.82 23.05 -30.45
CA LYS A 4 5.92 22.44 -31.78
C LYS A 4 6.20 20.95 -31.59
N ASP A 5 5.32 20.11 -32.10
CA ASP A 5 5.55 18.67 -32.21
C ASP A 5 6.68 18.41 -33.21
N ILE A 6 7.83 18.01 -32.68
CA ILE A 6 9.05 17.68 -33.44
C ILE A 6 8.92 16.22 -33.89
N SER A 7 8.99 16.02 -35.21
CA SER A 7 8.81 14.75 -35.92
C SER A 7 10.12 13.97 -36.04
N VAL A 8 10.07 12.69 -36.38
CA VAL A 8 11.25 11.82 -36.58
C VAL A 8 12.13 12.36 -37.73
N SER A 9 11.54 13.10 -38.66
CA SER A 9 12.27 13.82 -39.73
C SER A 9 13.06 15.05 -39.25
N ASP A 10 12.65 15.70 -38.15
CA ASP A 10 13.37 16.85 -37.59
C ASP A 10 14.69 16.41 -36.91
N ILE A 11 14.78 15.16 -36.47
CA ILE A 11 15.98 14.61 -35.80
C ILE A 11 17.09 14.30 -36.83
N LYS A 12 16.73 13.77 -38.01
CA LYS A 12 17.71 13.44 -39.06
C LYS A 12 18.44 14.66 -39.65
N VAL A 13 17.79 15.83 -39.64
CA VAL A 13 18.38 17.10 -40.10
C VAL A 13 18.94 17.93 -38.94
N SER A 14 18.33 17.87 -37.74
CA SER A 14 18.83 18.58 -36.56
C SER A 14 20.17 18.01 -36.05
N ASP A 15 20.36 16.69 -36.07
CA ASP A 15 21.63 16.05 -35.69
C ASP A 15 22.76 16.38 -36.68
N MET A 16 22.41 16.83 -37.90
CA MET A 16 23.35 17.22 -38.95
C MET A 16 23.77 18.69 -38.85
N CYS A 17 22.97 19.55 -38.20
CA CYS A 17 23.16 21.01 -38.19
C CYS A 17 23.51 21.62 -36.81
N PHE A 18 23.19 20.96 -35.70
CA PHE A 18 23.44 21.50 -34.36
C PHE A 18 24.13 20.48 -33.47
N GLY A 19 25.46 20.45 -33.51
CA GLY A 19 26.23 19.95 -32.38
C GLY A 19 25.99 20.87 -31.19
N GLY A 20 25.20 20.44 -30.21
CA GLY A 20 24.94 21.27 -29.04
C GLY A 20 24.03 20.62 -28.00
N ASP A 21 24.61 20.37 -26.83
CA ASP A 21 24.03 19.82 -25.58
C ASP A 21 22.87 20.64 -24.95
N GLY A 22 22.07 21.37 -25.72
CA GLY A 22 21.09 22.33 -25.20
C GLY A 22 19.64 21.83 -25.06
N ASN A 23 19.17 20.90 -25.90
CA ASN A 23 17.73 20.64 -26.05
C ASN A 23 17.22 19.32 -25.44
N HIS A 24 18.09 18.46 -24.90
CA HIS A 24 17.68 17.14 -24.41
C HIS A 24 17.04 17.14 -23.01
N LYS A 25 17.07 18.26 -22.27
CA LYS A 25 16.40 18.35 -20.94
C LYS A 25 14.88 18.55 -21.02
N TYR A 26 14.34 18.92 -22.19
CA TYR A 26 12.93 19.32 -22.33
C TYR A 26 12.10 18.46 -23.31
N LEU A 27 12.69 17.46 -23.97
CA LEU A 27 11.96 16.54 -24.86
C LEU A 27 11.62 15.22 -24.13
N THR A 28 10.34 15.05 -23.78
CA THR A 28 9.80 13.88 -23.04
C THR A 28 9.55 12.62 -23.90
N LEU A 29 10.16 12.52 -25.08
CA LEU A 29 10.03 11.37 -25.98
C LEU A 29 11.37 10.62 -26.10
N LYS A 30 11.56 9.61 -25.23
CA LYS A 30 12.73 8.71 -25.18
C LYS A 30 12.73 7.56 -26.21
N TYR A 31 11.76 7.49 -27.13
CA TYR A 31 11.45 6.22 -27.83
C TYR A 31 12.40 5.89 -29.01
N THR A 32 13.11 6.86 -29.59
CA THR A 32 14.12 6.64 -30.65
C THR A 32 15.53 6.37 -30.11
N ASP A 33 15.81 6.79 -28.87
CA ASP A 33 17.10 6.51 -28.21
C ASP A 33 17.18 5.09 -27.63
N ILE A 34 16.09 4.31 -27.63
CA ILE A 34 16.10 2.94 -27.08
C ILE A 34 17.02 2.03 -27.91
N ASP A 35 16.92 2.05 -29.24
CA ASP A 35 17.81 1.25 -30.08
C ASP A 35 19.26 1.74 -29.99
N TYR A 36 19.48 3.06 -29.98
CA TYR A 36 20.81 3.63 -29.84
C TYR A 36 21.47 3.28 -28.49
N THR A 37 20.70 3.24 -27.41
CA THR A 37 21.18 2.81 -26.09
C THR A 37 21.43 1.31 -26.06
N ILE A 38 20.59 0.47 -26.67
CA ILE A 38 20.84 -0.97 -26.84
C ILE A 38 22.14 -1.21 -27.62
N PHE A 39 22.36 -0.47 -28.71
CA PHE A 39 23.58 -0.54 -29.50
C PHE A 39 24.81 -0.12 -28.70
N SER A 40 24.70 0.99 -27.97
CA SER A 40 25.78 1.52 -27.13
C SER A 40 26.09 0.59 -25.95
N ASP A 41 25.09 -0.05 -25.37
CA ASP A 41 25.26 -1.05 -24.33
C ASP A 41 25.92 -2.32 -24.88
N GLY A 42 25.52 -2.77 -26.08
CA GLY A 42 26.21 -3.85 -26.80
C GLY A 42 27.67 -3.52 -27.05
N ALA A 43 27.96 -2.29 -27.51
CA ALA A 43 29.32 -1.80 -27.70
C ALA A 43 30.13 -1.77 -26.40
N ARG A 44 29.50 -1.49 -25.25
CA ARG A 44 30.17 -1.54 -23.92
C ARG A 44 30.62 -2.95 -23.56
N HIS A 45 29.82 -3.95 -23.90
CA HIS A 45 30.20 -5.34 -23.70
C HIS A 45 31.36 -5.74 -24.61
N VAL A 46 31.31 -5.34 -25.89
CA VAL A 46 32.41 -5.59 -26.85
C VAL A 46 33.70 -4.90 -26.40
N TRP A 47 33.64 -3.65 -25.94
CA TRP A 47 34.81 -2.96 -25.39
C TRP A 47 35.34 -3.70 -24.14
N ALA A 48 34.47 -4.18 -23.25
CA ALA A 48 34.92 -5.01 -22.13
C ALA A 48 35.47 -6.41 -22.53
N GLY A 49 35.64 -6.72 -23.81
CA GLY A 49 36.10 -8.03 -24.31
C GLY A 49 35.06 -9.13 -24.18
N ARG A 50 33.78 -8.76 -23.97
CA ARG A 50 32.67 -9.69 -23.74
C ARG A 50 31.70 -9.69 -24.92
N SER A 51 30.85 -10.73 -24.96
CA SER A 51 29.83 -10.84 -26.00
C SER A 51 28.76 -9.74 -25.86
N PRO A 52 28.34 -9.07 -26.95
CA PRO A 52 27.26 -8.08 -26.93
C PRO A 52 25.90 -8.69 -26.56
N TYR A 53 25.73 -10.01 -26.74
CA TYR A 53 24.51 -10.74 -26.39
C TYR A 53 24.31 -10.95 -24.89
N LEU A 54 25.28 -10.59 -24.05
CA LEU A 54 25.08 -10.54 -22.59
C LEU A 54 24.04 -9.50 -22.18
N ARG A 55 23.70 -8.56 -23.08
CA ARG A 55 22.51 -7.74 -22.95
C ARG A 55 21.31 -8.49 -23.52
N ASP A 56 20.39 -8.89 -22.66
CA ASP A 56 19.18 -9.68 -23.03
C ASP A 56 18.32 -9.06 -24.16
N THR A 57 18.39 -7.75 -24.34
CA THR A 57 17.63 -7.03 -25.37
C THR A 57 18.41 -6.78 -26.67
N TYR A 58 19.68 -7.18 -26.75
CA TYR A 58 20.52 -6.99 -27.93
C TYR A 58 20.26 -8.10 -28.97
N ARG A 59 19.64 -7.73 -30.10
CA ARG A 59 19.23 -8.69 -31.15
C ARG A 59 19.92 -8.46 -32.50
N TYR A 60 20.99 -7.65 -32.50
CA TYR A 60 21.65 -7.21 -33.71
C TYR A 60 22.97 -7.97 -33.95
N THR A 61 23.55 -7.81 -35.13
CA THR A 61 24.83 -8.43 -35.48
C THR A 61 25.96 -7.87 -34.61
N PRO A 62 26.88 -8.70 -34.08
CA PRO A 62 27.97 -8.23 -33.20
C PRO A 62 28.88 -7.20 -33.87
N LEU A 63 28.95 -7.23 -35.20
CA LEU A 63 29.67 -6.26 -36.02
C LEU A 63 29.18 -4.82 -35.79
N ILE A 64 27.88 -4.62 -35.59
CA ILE A 64 27.32 -3.29 -35.31
C ILE A 64 27.78 -2.81 -33.94
N ALA A 65 27.81 -3.68 -32.92
CA ALA A 65 28.36 -3.32 -31.61
C ALA A 65 29.86 -2.98 -31.68
N ALA A 66 30.64 -3.73 -32.47
CA ALA A 66 32.06 -3.45 -32.67
C ALA A 66 32.30 -2.11 -33.38
N LEU A 67 31.53 -1.83 -34.43
CA LEU A 67 31.56 -0.56 -35.19
C LEU A 67 31.22 0.65 -34.30
N LEU A 68 30.44 0.44 -33.24
CA LEU A 68 30.00 1.48 -32.31
C LEU A 68 30.84 1.56 -31.02
N VAL A 69 31.92 0.80 -30.88
CA VAL A 69 32.89 0.97 -29.78
C VAL A 69 33.36 2.43 -29.63
N PRO A 70 33.56 3.23 -30.71
CA PRO A 70 33.90 4.64 -30.58
C PRO A 70 32.85 5.51 -29.86
N ASN A 71 31.61 5.03 -29.67
CA ASN A 71 30.63 5.70 -28.80
C ASN A 71 31.13 5.83 -27.36
N ILE A 72 32.01 4.93 -26.92
CA ILE A 72 32.50 4.88 -25.54
C ILE A 72 33.88 5.51 -25.42
N THR A 73 34.72 5.34 -26.44
CA THR A 73 36.12 5.78 -26.41
C THR A 73 36.36 7.18 -26.96
N LEU A 74 35.55 7.64 -27.93
CA LEU A 74 35.69 8.96 -28.57
C LEU A 74 34.56 9.90 -28.17
N TRP A 75 33.33 9.61 -28.61
CA TRP A 75 32.20 10.51 -28.42
C TRP A 75 30.86 9.78 -28.31
N PRO A 76 30.03 10.04 -27.28
CA PRO A 76 28.77 9.33 -27.05
C PRO A 76 27.77 9.36 -28.22
N GLN A 77 27.85 10.36 -29.10
CA GLN A 77 26.94 10.52 -30.25
C GLN A 77 27.56 10.06 -31.58
N PHE A 78 28.75 9.46 -31.58
CA PHE A 78 29.44 9.01 -32.80
C PHE A 78 28.56 8.14 -33.70
N GLY A 79 27.86 7.17 -33.12
CA GLY A 79 27.00 6.27 -33.87
C GLY A 79 25.82 6.98 -34.53
N LYS A 80 25.29 8.06 -33.94
CA LYS A 80 24.22 8.85 -34.55
C LYS A 80 24.71 9.53 -35.82
N VAL A 81 25.90 10.12 -35.77
CA VAL A 81 26.54 10.72 -36.96
C VAL A 81 26.84 9.65 -38.01
N LEU A 82 27.39 8.51 -37.59
CA LEU A 82 27.72 7.41 -38.49
C LEU A 82 26.48 6.89 -39.23
N PHE A 83 25.38 6.66 -38.53
CA PHE A 83 24.12 6.21 -39.14
C PHE A 83 23.51 7.27 -40.06
N SER A 84 23.56 8.56 -39.69
CA SER A 84 23.09 9.64 -40.56
C SER A 84 23.90 9.75 -41.85
N VAL A 85 25.22 9.57 -41.79
CA VAL A 85 26.08 9.55 -42.99
C VAL A 85 25.77 8.34 -43.87
N LEU A 86 25.66 7.14 -43.29
CA LEU A 86 25.28 5.94 -44.01
C LEU A 86 23.89 6.06 -44.65
N ASP A 87 22.97 6.74 -43.99
CA ASP A 87 21.66 7.02 -44.55
C ASP A 87 21.79 7.89 -45.82
N VAL A 88 22.51 9.01 -45.76
CA VAL A 88 22.72 9.87 -46.93
C VAL A 88 23.39 9.11 -48.08
N VAL A 89 24.39 8.27 -47.78
CA VAL A 89 25.04 7.41 -48.78
C VAL A 89 24.02 6.45 -49.41
N THR A 90 23.17 5.83 -48.61
CA THR A 90 22.12 4.92 -49.12
C THR A 90 21.12 5.67 -49.99
N GLY A 91 20.72 6.88 -49.61
CA GLY A 91 19.88 7.75 -50.44
C GLY A 91 20.53 8.12 -51.77
N ALA A 92 21.83 8.39 -51.78
CA ALA A 92 22.61 8.64 -53.00
C ALA A 92 22.71 7.39 -53.88
N LEU A 93 22.90 6.20 -53.28
CA LEU A 93 22.90 4.92 -54.00
C LEU A 93 21.53 4.63 -54.60
N VAL A 94 20.43 4.85 -53.86
CA VAL A 94 19.06 4.74 -54.37
C VAL A 94 18.87 5.67 -55.57
N TYR A 95 19.31 6.93 -55.48
CA TYR A 95 19.24 7.85 -56.60
C TYR A 95 20.01 7.34 -57.83
N HIS A 96 21.23 6.83 -57.63
CA HIS A 96 22.07 6.34 -58.72
C HIS A 96 21.48 5.09 -59.40
N ILE A 97 21.04 4.11 -58.60
CA ILE A 97 20.43 2.86 -59.10
C ILE A 97 19.10 3.14 -59.81
N CYS A 98 18.24 3.98 -59.22
CA CYS A 98 16.98 4.38 -59.84
C CYS A 98 17.22 5.23 -61.09
N GLY A 99 18.25 6.08 -61.09
CA GLY A 99 18.61 6.91 -62.24
C GLY A 99 19.01 6.11 -63.49
N HIS A 100 19.45 4.85 -63.33
CA HIS A 100 19.69 3.95 -64.46
C HIS A 100 18.41 3.39 -65.11
N HIS A 101 17.27 3.39 -64.40
CA HIS A 101 16.04 2.71 -64.83
C HIS A 101 14.82 3.65 -64.93
N LEU A 102 14.88 4.85 -64.34
CA LEU A 102 13.78 5.78 -64.19
C LEU A 102 14.20 7.20 -64.59
N ASP A 103 13.22 8.01 -65.00
CA ASP A 103 13.42 9.44 -65.22
C ASP A 103 14.05 10.13 -64.01
N GLN A 104 14.91 11.12 -64.28
CA GLN A 104 15.65 11.87 -63.27
C GLN A 104 14.75 12.48 -62.19
N ARG A 105 13.52 12.89 -62.52
CA ARG A 105 12.53 13.38 -61.54
C ARG A 105 12.04 12.26 -60.62
N ARG A 106 11.76 11.08 -61.17
CA ARG A 106 11.25 9.93 -60.40
C ARG A 106 12.34 9.34 -59.52
N ALA A 107 13.57 9.21 -60.03
CA ALA A 107 14.72 8.79 -59.23
C ALA A 107 15.00 9.74 -58.05
N LYS A 108 14.90 11.07 -58.28
CA LYS A 108 14.97 12.07 -57.19
C LYS A 108 13.86 11.85 -56.17
N TRP A 109 12.61 11.65 -56.60
CA TRP A 109 11.50 11.36 -55.69
C TRP A 109 11.71 10.06 -54.91
N CYS A 110 12.24 8.99 -55.50
CA CYS A 110 12.55 7.76 -54.78
C CYS A 110 13.60 7.98 -53.68
N ALA A 111 14.68 8.71 -53.98
CA ALA A 111 15.70 9.06 -53.00
C ALA A 111 15.17 9.98 -51.90
N ILE A 112 14.34 10.97 -52.25
CA ILE A 112 13.67 11.87 -51.30
C ILE A 112 12.69 11.09 -50.42
N ILE A 113 11.86 10.21 -50.97
CA ILE A 113 10.93 9.38 -50.21
C ILE A 113 11.68 8.45 -49.26
N TRP A 114 12.84 7.91 -49.66
CA TRP A 114 13.67 7.08 -48.80
C TRP A 114 14.32 7.90 -47.66
N LEU A 115 14.88 9.08 -47.98
CA LEU A 115 15.49 9.99 -46.99
C LEU A 115 14.47 10.56 -45.99
N TYR A 116 13.28 10.92 -46.48
CA TYR A 116 12.26 11.64 -45.73
C TYR A 116 11.07 10.80 -45.28
N ASN A 117 11.08 9.47 -45.53
CA ASN A 117 10.03 8.47 -45.24
C ASN A 117 8.77 9.11 -44.65
N PRO A 118 7.74 9.42 -45.46
CA PRO A 118 6.72 10.42 -45.15
C PRO A 118 6.16 10.20 -43.75
N ASP A 119 6.68 11.01 -42.82
CA ASP A 119 6.42 10.89 -41.39
C ASP A 119 4.92 11.12 -41.14
N VAL A 120 4.41 10.55 -40.05
CA VAL A 120 3.05 10.77 -39.55
C VAL A 120 2.70 12.27 -39.55
N SER A 121 3.70 13.12 -39.27
CA SER A 121 3.61 14.57 -39.35
C SER A 121 3.20 15.11 -40.73
N TYR A 122 3.74 14.56 -41.82
CA TYR A 122 3.39 15.00 -43.18
C TYR A 122 1.95 14.61 -43.54
N VAL A 123 1.55 13.38 -43.22
CA VAL A 123 0.19 12.90 -43.45
C VAL A 123 -0.82 13.73 -42.64
N ASN A 124 -0.50 14.03 -41.38
CA ASN A 124 -1.34 14.89 -40.54
C ASN A 124 -1.42 16.33 -41.07
N LYS A 125 -0.32 16.92 -41.54
CA LYS A 125 -0.32 18.26 -42.16
C LYS A 125 -1.23 18.30 -43.40
N PHE A 126 -1.20 17.25 -44.23
CA PHE A 126 -2.07 17.13 -45.39
C PHE A 126 -3.55 17.14 -44.99
N TYR A 127 -3.96 16.29 -44.04
CA TYR A 127 -5.36 16.24 -43.60
C TYR A 127 -5.78 17.51 -42.86
N ASN A 128 -4.91 18.10 -42.04
CA ASN A 128 -5.19 19.36 -41.36
C ASN A 128 -5.48 20.50 -42.35
N PHE A 129 -4.68 20.62 -43.41
CA PHE A 129 -4.95 21.59 -44.47
C PHE A 129 -6.36 21.43 -45.06
N TRP A 130 -6.78 20.20 -45.34
CA TRP A 130 -8.10 19.92 -45.93
C TRP A 130 -9.26 20.08 -44.94
N TYR A 131 -9.03 19.82 -43.65
CA TYR A 131 -10.02 20.09 -42.60
C TYR A 131 -10.20 21.58 -42.32
N ASP A 132 -9.16 22.37 -42.54
CA ASP A 132 -9.15 23.83 -42.39
C ASP A 132 -9.39 24.57 -43.71
N PHE A 133 -9.60 23.84 -44.82
CA PHE A 133 -9.78 24.43 -46.13
C PHE A 133 -11.05 25.26 -46.21
N ASP A 134 -10.90 26.53 -46.60
CA ASP A 134 -12.01 27.42 -46.91
C ASP A 134 -12.16 27.57 -48.43
N SER A 135 -13.36 27.25 -48.94
CA SER A 135 -13.66 27.34 -50.37
C SER A 135 -13.72 28.82 -50.79
N TRP A 136 -12.96 29.16 -51.84
CA TRP A 136 -13.06 30.43 -52.56
C TRP A 136 -14.23 30.47 -53.55
N ARG A 137 -15.02 29.40 -53.64
CA ARG A 137 -16.19 29.35 -54.51
C ARG A 137 -17.26 30.33 -54.00
N GLU A 138 -17.70 31.20 -54.91
CA GLU A 138 -18.82 32.10 -54.69
C GLU A 138 -20.14 31.46 -55.16
N TYR A 139 -21.29 32.01 -54.78
CA TYR A 139 -22.61 31.47 -55.19
C TYR A 139 -23.57 32.57 -55.65
N SER A 140 -23.02 33.73 -56.02
CA SER A 140 -23.75 34.93 -56.44
C SER A 140 -24.58 34.76 -57.71
N TRP A 141 -24.22 33.83 -58.59
CA TRP A 141 -24.99 33.52 -59.80
C TRP A 141 -26.28 32.71 -59.53
N LEU A 142 -26.48 32.26 -58.30
CA LEU A 142 -27.67 31.54 -57.85
C LEU A 142 -28.49 32.38 -56.85
N ASP A 143 -28.29 33.70 -56.85
CA ASP A 143 -29.12 34.65 -56.10
C ASP A 143 -30.48 34.75 -56.81
N GLU A 144 -31.58 34.48 -56.09
CA GLU A 144 -32.94 34.40 -56.67
C GLU A 144 -33.51 35.79 -56.96
N GLU A 145 -33.15 36.78 -56.15
CA GLU A 145 -33.72 38.13 -56.20
C GLU A 145 -32.67 39.15 -56.65
N GLU A 146 -32.91 39.83 -57.77
CA GLU A 146 -32.04 40.91 -58.23
C GLU A 146 -32.24 42.13 -57.33
N LYS A 147 -31.19 42.55 -56.63
CA LYS A 147 -31.22 43.72 -55.73
C LYS A 147 -31.69 45.02 -56.39
N GLU A 148 -31.70 45.10 -57.72
CA GLU A 148 -32.12 46.27 -58.49
C GLU A 148 -33.65 46.36 -58.66
N LYS A 149 -34.39 45.27 -58.38
CA LYS A 149 -35.86 45.23 -58.45
C LYS A 149 -36.57 45.81 -57.24
N GLY A 150 -35.85 46.08 -56.14
CA GLY A 150 -36.44 46.66 -54.93
C GLY A 150 -36.76 48.15 -55.11
N GLU A 151 -38.01 48.53 -54.89
CA GLU A 151 -38.54 49.89 -55.07
C GLU A 151 -37.93 50.84 -54.04
N ASN A 152 -37.76 50.39 -52.80
CA ASN A 152 -37.23 51.18 -51.69
C ASN A 152 -35.85 50.70 -51.19
N ARG A 153 -35.08 51.60 -50.55
CA ARG A 153 -33.74 51.28 -50.01
C ARG A 153 -33.75 50.11 -49.02
N GLU A 154 -34.79 50.02 -48.20
CA GLU A 154 -34.95 48.97 -47.19
C GLU A 154 -35.23 47.61 -47.83
N GLU A 155 -36.04 47.60 -48.89
CA GLU A 155 -36.34 46.40 -49.67
C GLU A 155 -35.08 45.86 -50.36
N ARG A 156 -34.29 46.73 -51.00
CA ARG A 156 -33.00 46.34 -51.60
C ARG A 156 -32.03 45.72 -50.58
N ARG A 157 -31.99 46.28 -49.35
CA ARG A 157 -31.19 45.72 -48.24
C ARG A 157 -31.73 44.39 -47.75
N TRP A 158 -33.05 44.23 -47.70
CA TRP A 158 -33.69 42.98 -47.31
C TRP A 158 -33.40 41.87 -48.32
N MET A 159 -33.52 42.16 -49.63
CA MET A 159 -33.16 41.24 -50.71
C MET A 159 -31.69 40.82 -50.67
N GLU A 160 -30.77 41.76 -50.50
CA GLU A 160 -29.35 41.46 -50.38
C GLU A 160 -29.04 40.61 -49.13
N LYS A 161 -29.76 40.83 -48.04
CA LYS A 161 -29.65 40.03 -46.81
C LYS A 161 -30.14 38.60 -47.03
N GLN A 162 -31.25 38.39 -47.74
CA GLN A 162 -31.75 37.07 -48.10
C GLN A 162 -30.77 36.34 -49.01
N ASN A 163 -30.29 36.98 -50.08
CA ASN A 163 -29.28 36.40 -50.98
C ASN A 163 -27.97 36.08 -50.26
N LYS A 164 -27.51 36.95 -49.36
CA LYS A 164 -26.33 36.68 -48.52
C LYS A 164 -26.55 35.45 -47.63
N ALA A 165 -27.74 35.29 -47.05
CA ALA A 165 -28.08 34.11 -46.25
C ALA A 165 -28.11 32.83 -47.11
N ALA A 166 -28.72 32.88 -48.30
CA ALA A 166 -28.75 31.76 -49.24
C ALA A 166 -27.34 31.35 -49.71
N ARG A 167 -26.47 32.32 -50.04
CA ARG A 167 -25.06 32.05 -50.37
C ARG A 167 -24.29 31.42 -49.21
N ALA A 168 -24.49 31.93 -47.99
CA ALA A 168 -23.86 31.36 -46.81
C ALA A 168 -24.32 29.90 -46.56
N GLN A 169 -25.61 29.61 -46.77
CA GLN A 169 -26.14 28.26 -46.67
C GLN A 169 -25.52 27.31 -47.71
N ARG A 170 -25.42 27.72 -48.98
CA ARG A 170 -24.76 26.89 -50.01
C ARG A 170 -23.27 26.69 -49.76
N LYS A 171 -22.56 27.72 -49.27
CA LYS A 171 -21.15 27.60 -48.87
C LYS A 171 -21.00 26.60 -47.72
N LYS A 172 -21.92 26.59 -46.75
CA LYS A 172 -21.93 25.62 -45.65
C LYS A 172 -22.16 24.19 -46.15
N GLU A 173 -23.09 23.98 -47.06
CA GLU A 173 -23.37 22.66 -47.66
C GLU A 173 -22.18 22.14 -48.47
N GLU A 174 -21.52 23.00 -49.26
CA GLU A 174 -20.29 22.62 -49.95
C GLU A 174 -19.17 22.23 -48.98
N MET A 175 -18.96 23.02 -47.92
CA MET A 175 -17.95 22.70 -46.93
C MET A 175 -18.24 21.40 -46.20
N GLN A 176 -19.51 21.09 -45.93
CA GLN A 176 -19.92 19.80 -45.41
C GLN A 176 -19.60 18.66 -46.39
N ARG A 177 -19.90 18.84 -47.68
CA ARG A 177 -19.58 17.87 -48.73
C ARG A 177 -18.07 17.62 -48.83
N MET A 178 -17.26 18.67 -48.77
CA MET A 178 -15.80 18.57 -48.78
C MET A 178 -15.28 17.84 -47.54
N ARG A 179 -15.79 18.15 -46.34
CA ARG A 179 -15.43 17.44 -45.10
C ARG A 179 -15.75 15.95 -45.19
N GLN A 180 -16.93 15.58 -45.69
CA GLN A 180 -17.31 14.18 -45.89
C GLN A 180 -16.36 13.45 -46.85
N LEU A 181 -15.95 14.10 -47.94
CA LEU A 181 -14.96 13.54 -48.87
C LEU A 181 -13.61 13.28 -48.16
N VAL A 182 -13.15 14.26 -47.38
CA VAL A 182 -11.89 14.16 -46.62
C VAL A 182 -11.97 13.06 -45.56
N ASP A 183 -13.09 12.94 -44.86
CA ASP A 183 -13.33 11.88 -43.87
C ASP A 183 -13.30 10.49 -44.51
N ASN A 184 -13.97 10.32 -45.65
CA ASN A 184 -13.94 9.06 -46.39
C ASN A 184 -12.51 8.72 -46.85
N ALA A 185 -11.77 9.69 -47.35
CA ALA A 185 -10.37 9.50 -47.73
C ALA A 185 -9.48 9.15 -46.52
N TYR A 186 -9.70 9.77 -45.36
CA TYR A 186 -8.98 9.49 -44.11
C TYR A 186 -9.26 8.08 -43.59
N GLN A 187 -10.49 7.60 -43.72
CA GLN A 187 -10.88 6.24 -43.32
C GLN A 187 -10.26 5.16 -44.22
N CYS A 188 -10.17 5.44 -45.52
CA CYS A 188 -9.62 4.49 -46.50
C CYS A 188 -8.10 4.52 -46.62
N ASP A 189 -7.39 5.50 -46.03
CA ASP A 189 -5.94 5.62 -46.18
C ASP A 189 -5.17 4.52 -45.41
N PRO A 190 -4.40 3.65 -46.11
CA PRO A 190 -3.62 2.59 -45.48
C PRO A 190 -2.53 3.08 -44.51
N ARG A 191 -2.02 4.31 -44.69
CA ARG A 191 -1.03 4.93 -43.79
C ARG A 191 -1.67 5.25 -42.44
N ILE A 192 -2.86 5.85 -42.46
CA ILE A 192 -3.62 6.16 -41.25
C ILE A 192 -4.00 4.88 -40.51
N ALA A 193 -4.40 3.82 -41.24
CA ALA A 193 -4.68 2.52 -40.63
C ALA A 193 -3.46 1.93 -39.91
N ARG A 194 -2.27 1.98 -40.55
CA ARG A 194 -1.01 1.55 -39.93
C ARG A 194 -0.69 2.35 -38.67
N PHE A 195 -0.77 3.68 -38.73
CA PHE A 195 -0.48 4.54 -37.57
C PHE A 195 -1.45 4.29 -36.40
N LYS A 196 -2.73 4.07 -36.67
CA LYS A 196 -3.72 3.72 -35.63
C LYS A 196 -3.42 2.37 -34.97
N GLU A 197 -3.04 1.36 -35.75
CA GLU A 197 -2.70 0.04 -35.22
C GLU A 197 -1.39 0.09 -34.43
N GLU A 198 -0.37 0.80 -34.91
CA GLU A 198 0.89 1.04 -34.18
C GLU A 198 0.64 1.77 -32.84
N GLU A 199 -0.20 2.82 -32.83
CA GLU A 199 -0.54 3.55 -31.60
C GLU A 199 -1.29 2.64 -30.60
N LYS A 200 -2.19 1.79 -31.10
CA LYS A 200 -2.91 0.81 -30.28
C LYS A 200 -1.97 -0.25 -29.71
N GLN A 201 -1.05 -0.79 -30.51
CA GLN A 201 -0.03 -1.74 -30.06
C GLN A 201 0.93 -1.11 -29.05
N LYS A 202 1.29 0.16 -29.23
CA LYS A 202 2.09 0.92 -28.28
C LYS A 202 1.36 1.09 -26.94
N LYS A 203 0.08 1.47 -26.95
CA LYS A 203 -0.73 1.56 -25.73
C LYS A 203 -0.86 0.21 -25.02
N LEU A 204 -1.05 -0.88 -25.78
CA LEU A 204 -1.14 -2.24 -25.23
C LEU A 204 0.18 -2.70 -24.62
N SER A 205 1.31 -2.57 -25.33
CA SER A 205 2.63 -2.94 -24.83
C SER A 205 3.03 -2.14 -23.60
N GLN A 206 2.76 -0.82 -23.56
CA GLN A 206 2.97 0.01 -22.37
C GLN A 206 2.13 -0.45 -21.18
N LYS A 207 0.87 -0.84 -21.41
CA LYS A 207 0.00 -1.36 -20.36
C LYS A 207 0.50 -2.71 -19.83
N LEU A 208 0.90 -3.61 -20.71
CA LEU A 208 1.47 -4.91 -20.35
C LEU A 208 2.79 -4.77 -19.59
N ALA A 209 3.71 -3.92 -20.06
CA ALA A 209 4.97 -3.66 -19.38
C ALA A 209 4.76 -3.07 -17.98
N LYS A 210 3.82 -2.12 -17.82
CA LYS A 210 3.44 -1.60 -16.49
C LYS A 210 2.88 -2.71 -15.60
N GLN A 211 1.98 -3.54 -16.14
CA GLN A 211 1.38 -4.65 -15.38
C GLN A 211 2.43 -5.70 -14.95
N GLN A 212 3.38 -6.03 -15.83
CA GLN A 212 4.50 -6.91 -15.52
C GLN A 212 5.39 -6.32 -14.43
N SER A 213 5.78 -5.05 -14.55
CA SER A 213 6.61 -4.38 -13.53
C SER A 213 5.94 -4.32 -12.15
N ILE A 214 4.60 -4.17 -12.11
CA ILE A 214 3.84 -4.17 -10.85
C ILE A 214 3.81 -5.59 -10.26
N ARG A 215 3.56 -6.61 -11.10
CA ARG A 215 3.53 -8.01 -10.68
C ARG A 215 4.89 -8.48 -10.15
N GLU A 216 5.97 -8.10 -10.81
CA GLU A 216 7.34 -8.42 -10.39
C GLU A 216 7.66 -7.81 -9.03
N LYS A 217 7.33 -6.53 -8.82
CA LYS A 217 7.49 -5.87 -7.51
C LYS A 217 6.68 -6.54 -6.39
N GLN A 218 5.43 -6.92 -6.68
CA GLN A 218 4.57 -7.62 -5.73
C GLN A 218 5.14 -8.99 -5.35
N LEU A 219 5.67 -9.74 -6.32
CA LEU A 219 6.30 -11.04 -6.06
C LEU A 219 7.60 -10.89 -5.26
N GLU A 220 8.41 -9.86 -5.52
CA GLU A 220 9.63 -9.57 -4.78
C GLU A 220 9.34 -9.17 -3.33
N GLU A 221 8.34 -8.31 -3.10
CA GLU A 221 7.89 -7.90 -1.77
C GLU A 221 7.33 -9.10 -0.97
N GLU A 222 6.55 -9.98 -1.62
CA GLU A 222 6.02 -11.19 -0.98
C GLU A 222 7.14 -12.18 -0.61
N ARG A 223 8.16 -12.33 -1.47
CA ARG A 223 9.34 -13.15 -1.17
C ARG A 223 10.13 -12.60 0.02
N LEU A 224 10.42 -11.30 0.03
CA LEU A 224 11.09 -10.63 1.15
C LEU A 224 10.30 -10.78 2.46
N LYS A 225 8.97 -10.68 2.39
CA LYS A 225 8.11 -10.89 3.56
C LYS A 225 8.17 -12.33 4.09
N ARG A 226 8.12 -13.33 3.21
CA ARG A 226 8.25 -14.76 3.58
C ARG A 226 9.61 -15.05 4.22
N GLU A 227 10.71 -14.54 3.64
CA GLU A 227 12.06 -14.70 4.18
C GLU A 227 12.21 -14.02 5.56
N ALA A 228 11.61 -12.83 5.75
CA ALA A 228 11.61 -12.14 7.04
C ALA A 228 10.79 -12.89 8.11
N GLU A 229 9.62 -13.44 7.76
CA GLU A 229 8.79 -14.24 8.66
C GLU A 229 9.49 -15.54 9.08
N GLU A 230 10.15 -16.23 8.14
CA GLU A 230 10.93 -17.45 8.43
C GLU A 230 12.11 -17.16 9.35
N LYS A 231 12.86 -16.08 9.09
CA LYS A 231 13.97 -15.64 9.94
C LYS A 231 13.49 -15.29 11.36
N GLN A 232 12.36 -14.61 11.49
CA GLN A 232 11.78 -14.31 12.81
C GLN A 232 11.32 -15.56 13.56
N ARG A 233 10.80 -16.58 12.86
CA ARG A 233 10.45 -17.86 13.49
C ARG A 233 11.67 -18.60 13.99
N LEU A 234 12.74 -18.65 13.20
CA LEU A 234 13.99 -19.31 13.57
C LEU A 234 14.63 -18.62 14.80
N GLU A 235 14.71 -17.28 14.80
CA GLU A 235 15.26 -16.53 15.93
C GLU A 235 14.44 -16.71 17.23
N LYS A 236 13.11 -16.80 17.14
CA LYS A 236 12.25 -17.11 18.30
C LYS A 236 12.50 -18.51 18.83
N LEU A 237 12.63 -19.50 17.94
CA LEU A 237 12.90 -20.89 18.32
C LEU A 237 14.28 -21.02 19.00
N GLU A 238 15.31 -20.35 18.47
CA GLU A 238 16.65 -20.32 19.06
C GLU A 238 16.64 -19.69 20.46
N LYS A 239 15.99 -18.53 20.61
CA LYS A 239 15.84 -17.86 21.92
C LYS A 239 15.09 -18.73 22.94
N GLU A 240 14.05 -19.43 22.51
CA GLU A 240 13.30 -20.34 23.39
C GLU A 240 14.15 -21.54 23.83
N ASN A 241 14.91 -22.13 22.91
CA ASN A 241 15.82 -23.23 23.19
C ASN A 241 16.95 -22.80 24.14
N GLU A 242 17.52 -21.61 23.94
CA GLU A 242 18.56 -21.06 24.82
C GLU A 242 18.02 -20.80 26.24
N LEU A 243 16.82 -20.23 26.37
CA LEU A 243 16.16 -20.04 27.66
C LEU A 243 15.85 -21.36 28.37
N LYS A 244 15.42 -22.39 27.62
CA LYS A 244 15.20 -23.74 28.15
C LYS A 244 16.50 -24.38 28.61
N ALA A 245 17.59 -24.23 27.86
CA ALA A 245 18.92 -24.73 28.23
C ALA A 245 19.42 -24.07 29.52
N LYS A 246 19.38 -22.74 29.60
CA LYS A 246 19.76 -21.97 30.80
C LYS A 246 18.96 -22.39 32.04
N LYS A 247 17.63 -22.55 31.92
CA LYS A 247 16.78 -23.03 33.02
C LYS A 247 17.14 -24.44 33.47
N ASN A 248 17.48 -25.33 32.54
CA ASN A 248 17.88 -26.70 32.88
C ASN A 248 19.25 -26.76 33.56
N GLU A 249 20.20 -25.92 33.13
CA GLU A 249 21.50 -25.79 33.79
C GLU A 249 21.37 -25.23 35.22
N GLU A 250 20.57 -24.19 35.41
CA GLU A 250 20.32 -23.61 36.73
C GLU A 250 19.67 -24.61 37.69
N LYS A 251 18.72 -25.43 37.20
CA LYS A 251 18.13 -26.53 37.99
C LYS A 251 19.17 -27.57 38.40
N LYS A 252 20.05 -27.99 37.47
CA LYS A 252 21.14 -28.93 37.76
C LYS A 252 22.09 -28.38 38.82
N GLN A 253 22.48 -27.10 38.73
CA GLN A 253 23.33 -26.45 39.72
C GLN A 253 22.65 -26.39 41.10
N LYS A 254 21.37 -25.97 41.15
CA LYS A 254 20.59 -25.93 42.41
C LYS A 254 20.45 -27.31 43.04
N GLU A 255 20.22 -28.36 42.26
CA GLU A 255 20.16 -29.74 42.77
C GLU A 255 21.52 -30.23 43.29
N PHE A 256 22.62 -29.89 42.61
CA PHE A 256 23.97 -30.22 43.05
C PHE A 256 24.30 -29.57 44.39
N VAL A 257 24.05 -28.26 44.53
CA VAL A 257 24.25 -27.53 45.80
C VAL A 257 23.41 -28.13 46.93
N LYS A 258 22.13 -28.44 46.68
CA LYS A 258 21.26 -29.10 47.67
C LYS A 258 21.80 -30.47 48.10
N LYS A 259 22.35 -31.26 47.17
CA LYS A 259 22.96 -32.55 47.49
C LYS A 259 24.20 -32.39 48.38
N GLN A 260 25.03 -31.39 48.11
CA GLN A 260 26.21 -31.10 48.94
C GLN A 260 25.81 -30.63 50.34
N ILE A 261 24.87 -29.67 50.46
CA ILE A 261 24.36 -29.22 51.77
C ILE A 261 23.82 -30.40 52.58
N ARG A 262 23.05 -31.31 51.96
CA ARG A 262 22.55 -32.52 52.66
C ARG A 262 23.67 -33.43 53.16
N LYS A 263 24.76 -33.58 52.41
CA LYS A 263 25.93 -34.37 52.85
C LYS A 263 26.61 -33.70 54.04
N GLU A 264 26.82 -32.39 53.96
CA GLU A 264 27.48 -31.64 55.03
C GLU A 264 26.68 -31.63 56.34
N ARG A 265 25.36 -31.44 56.25
CA ARG A 265 24.47 -31.51 57.41
C ARG A 265 24.54 -32.87 58.10
N LYS A 266 24.48 -33.97 57.33
CA LYS A 266 24.60 -35.32 57.88
C LYS A 266 25.94 -35.56 58.57
N LEU A 267 27.04 -35.08 57.99
CA LEU A 267 28.36 -35.20 58.61
C LEU A 267 28.42 -34.45 59.94
N LEU A 268 27.91 -33.22 59.99
CA LEU A 268 27.83 -32.43 61.22
C LEU A 268 26.91 -33.07 62.27
N GLU A 269 25.74 -33.58 61.85
CA GLU A 269 24.81 -34.31 62.73
C GLU A 269 25.51 -35.50 63.39
N THR A 270 26.21 -36.33 62.59
CA THR A 270 26.98 -37.47 63.15
C THR A 270 28.08 -37.03 64.10
N MET A 271 28.78 -35.93 63.82
CA MET A 271 29.83 -35.42 64.72
C MET A 271 29.24 -34.89 66.04
N PHE A 272 28.14 -34.15 66.00
CA PHE A 272 27.51 -33.62 67.23
C PHE A 272 26.83 -34.70 68.07
N GLU A 273 26.30 -35.74 67.42
CA GLU A 273 25.74 -36.92 68.09
C GLU A 273 26.83 -37.71 68.85
N THR A 274 28.05 -37.83 68.30
CA THR A 274 29.17 -38.50 69.01
C THR A 274 29.61 -37.80 70.30
N TYR A 275 29.37 -36.50 70.41
CA TYR A 275 29.70 -35.69 71.59
C TYR A 275 28.48 -35.38 72.48
N ASP A 276 27.36 -36.09 72.26
CA ASP A 276 26.06 -35.88 72.93
C ASP A 276 25.65 -34.40 73.05
N TYR A 277 25.87 -33.64 71.96
CA TYR A 277 25.56 -32.22 71.87
C TYR A 277 26.18 -31.37 73.00
N PHE A 278 27.32 -31.81 73.55
CA PHE A 278 28.08 -31.13 74.60
C PHE A 278 27.25 -30.78 75.85
N ALA A 279 26.33 -31.65 76.27
CA ALA A 279 25.49 -31.43 77.44
C ALA A 279 25.67 -32.51 78.50
N LYS A 280 25.68 -32.10 79.78
CA LYS A 280 25.64 -33.02 80.95
C LYS A 280 24.24 -33.17 81.55
N ASN A 281 23.31 -32.28 81.18
CA ASN A 281 21.94 -32.21 81.67
C ASN A 281 20.95 -32.15 80.50
N GLU A 282 19.80 -32.82 80.60
CA GLU A 282 18.80 -32.94 79.54
C GLU A 282 18.26 -31.58 79.04
N SER A 283 18.05 -30.62 79.93
CA SER A 283 17.59 -29.27 79.56
C SER A 283 18.58 -28.53 78.64
N LYS A 284 19.88 -28.60 78.97
CA LYS A 284 20.95 -27.97 78.15
C LYS A 284 21.15 -28.69 76.82
N ARG A 285 20.87 -30.00 76.77
CA ARG A 285 20.93 -30.79 75.54
C ARG A 285 19.88 -30.34 74.53
N ILE A 286 18.66 -30.11 74.99
CA ILE A 286 17.56 -29.61 74.14
C ILE A 286 17.87 -28.22 73.59
N ASP A 287 18.45 -27.33 74.38
CA ASP A 287 18.82 -25.98 73.93
C ASP A 287 19.99 -26.02 72.93
N ASN A 288 21.01 -26.82 73.19
CA ASN A 288 22.12 -27.03 72.25
C ASN A 288 21.64 -27.67 70.93
N LEU A 289 20.67 -28.59 70.99
CA LEU A 289 20.07 -29.20 69.80
C LEU A 289 19.34 -28.15 68.96
N LYS A 290 18.55 -27.26 69.59
CA LYS A 290 17.85 -26.17 68.87
C LYS A 290 18.82 -25.20 68.20
N GLU A 291 19.88 -24.81 68.89
CA GLU A 291 20.88 -23.89 68.34
C GLU A 291 21.76 -24.55 67.25
N PHE A 292 22.07 -25.83 67.39
CA PHE A 292 22.70 -26.62 66.33
C PHE A 292 21.81 -26.73 65.08
N ASP A 293 20.51 -27.03 65.28
CA ASP A 293 19.52 -27.07 64.20
C ASP A 293 19.43 -25.74 63.46
N LYS A 294 19.58 -24.64 64.18
CA LYS A 294 19.58 -23.27 63.65
C LYS A 294 20.79 -23.02 62.76
N ILE A 295 21.99 -23.39 63.23
CA ILE A 295 23.23 -23.30 62.44
C ILE A 295 23.11 -24.12 61.16
N ILE A 296 22.69 -25.38 61.28
CA ILE A 296 22.50 -26.29 60.15
C ILE A 296 21.53 -25.73 59.10
N LYS A 297 20.42 -25.11 59.55
CA LYS A 297 19.36 -24.60 58.67
C LYS A 297 19.76 -23.31 57.95
N ILE A 298 20.51 -22.43 58.62
CA ILE A 298 20.78 -21.06 58.15
C ILE A 298 22.07 -20.98 57.34
N TYR A 299 23.10 -21.75 57.68
CA TYR A 299 24.40 -21.66 57.01
C TYR A 299 24.33 -22.09 55.54
N SER A 300 25.07 -21.36 54.71
CA SER A 300 25.35 -21.71 53.31
C SER A 300 26.25 -22.94 53.20
N LEU A 301 26.42 -23.47 51.98
CA LEU A 301 27.30 -24.62 51.76
C LEU A 301 28.75 -24.34 52.22
N GLU A 302 29.27 -23.17 51.90
CA GLU A 302 30.63 -22.75 52.27
C GLU A 302 30.78 -22.59 53.78
N GLU A 303 29.78 -22.00 54.45
CA GLU A 303 29.77 -21.84 55.90
C GLU A 303 29.66 -23.19 56.63
N LEU A 304 28.90 -24.16 56.10
CA LEU A 304 28.84 -25.52 56.66
C LEU A 304 30.17 -26.26 56.51
N GLN A 305 30.86 -26.09 55.38
CA GLN A 305 32.15 -26.71 55.13
C GLN A 305 33.25 -26.13 56.03
N THR A 306 33.34 -24.81 56.11
CA THR A 306 34.28 -24.13 57.01
C THR A 306 34.00 -24.48 58.47
N PHE A 307 32.73 -24.49 58.88
CA PHE A 307 32.34 -24.91 60.23
C PHE A 307 32.78 -26.36 60.53
N ARG A 308 32.54 -27.31 59.60
CA ARG A 308 32.96 -28.71 59.75
C ARG A 308 34.48 -28.84 59.85
N GLU A 309 35.22 -28.13 59.00
CA GLU A 309 36.69 -28.20 58.98
C GLU A 309 37.31 -27.58 60.23
N GLU A 310 36.85 -26.40 60.66
CA GLU A 310 37.26 -25.77 61.90
C GLU A 310 36.93 -26.65 63.11
N PHE A 311 35.73 -27.24 63.14
CA PHE A 311 35.31 -28.17 64.19
C PHE A 311 36.16 -29.45 64.25
N SER A 312 36.57 -29.96 63.08
CA SER A 312 37.42 -31.16 62.97
C SER A 312 38.88 -30.90 63.35
N ARG A 313 39.36 -29.65 63.23
CA ARG A 313 40.74 -29.24 63.60
C ARG A 313 40.96 -29.14 65.11
N LEU A 314 39.89 -29.03 65.90
CA LEU A 314 39.97 -28.92 67.35
C LEU A 314 40.14 -30.33 67.96
N GLU A 315 41.09 -30.49 68.89
CA GLU A 315 41.38 -31.80 69.51
C GLU A 315 40.63 -32.01 70.83
N SER A 316 40.50 -30.96 71.67
CA SER A 316 39.82 -31.05 72.98
C SER A 316 38.31 -30.86 72.88
N GLU A 317 37.54 -31.63 73.67
CA GLU A 317 36.07 -31.51 73.75
C GLU A 317 35.62 -30.14 74.27
N ASP A 318 36.33 -29.58 75.25
CA ASP A 318 36.01 -28.25 75.80
C ASP A 318 36.23 -27.15 74.75
N SER A 319 37.27 -27.28 73.92
CA SER A 319 37.52 -26.33 72.82
C SER A 319 36.46 -26.42 71.71
N LYS A 320 35.93 -27.62 71.43
CA LYS A 320 34.81 -27.81 70.48
C LYS A 320 33.51 -27.20 71.00
N ARG A 321 33.26 -27.35 72.30
CA ARG A 321 32.11 -26.73 72.99
C ARG A 321 32.18 -25.20 72.90
N ASP A 322 33.33 -24.61 73.23
CA ASP A 322 33.50 -23.16 73.20
C ASP A 322 33.40 -22.59 71.77
N PHE A 323 33.95 -23.31 70.79
CA PHE A 323 33.79 -22.97 69.37
C PHE A 323 32.33 -22.98 68.92
N PHE A 324 31.56 -24.00 69.34
CA PHE A 324 30.14 -24.10 69.05
C PHE A 324 29.35 -22.92 69.65
N LEU A 325 29.56 -22.61 70.93
CA LEU A 325 28.90 -21.48 71.60
C LEU A 325 29.25 -20.14 70.95
N LYS A 326 30.52 -19.92 70.61
CA LYS A 326 30.95 -18.72 69.90
C LYS A 326 30.24 -18.55 68.54
N LYS A 327 30.12 -19.64 67.77
CA LYS A 327 29.44 -19.60 66.46
C LYS A 327 27.92 -19.38 66.59
N ILE A 328 27.32 -19.82 67.70
CA ILE A 328 25.92 -19.51 68.05
C ILE A 328 25.76 -18.01 68.31
N ASP A 329 26.63 -17.43 69.14
CA ASP A 329 26.58 -16.00 69.47
C ASP A 329 26.81 -15.13 68.23
N ASP A 330 27.76 -15.52 67.37
CA ASP A 330 28.00 -14.85 66.08
C ASP A 330 26.76 -14.95 65.16
N LEU A 331 26.08 -16.09 65.11
CA LEU A 331 24.88 -16.29 64.28
C LEU A 331 23.69 -15.49 64.83
N ASN A 332 23.47 -15.49 66.14
CA ASN A 332 22.40 -14.73 66.77
C ASN A 332 22.62 -13.22 66.59
N SER A 333 23.86 -12.74 66.76
CA SER A 333 24.22 -11.35 66.51
C SER A 333 23.99 -10.94 65.05
N LYS A 334 24.33 -11.82 64.10
CA LYS A 334 24.05 -11.60 62.67
C LYS A 334 22.54 -11.51 62.40
N LEU A 335 21.74 -12.44 62.91
CA LEU A 335 20.28 -12.44 62.73
C LEU A 335 19.63 -11.21 63.37
N ASP A 336 20.09 -10.79 64.54
CA ASP A 336 19.60 -9.57 65.19
C ASP A 336 19.96 -8.32 64.37
N SER A 337 21.17 -8.26 63.79
CA SER A 337 21.57 -7.17 62.89
C SER A 337 20.75 -7.13 61.60
N GLU A 338 20.44 -8.28 61.00
CA GLU A 338 19.57 -8.38 59.82
C GLU A 338 18.12 -8.00 60.15
N ARG A 339 17.61 -8.42 61.30
CA ARG A 339 16.27 -8.07 61.79
C ARG A 339 16.15 -6.57 62.03
N ILE A 340 17.17 -5.94 62.62
CA ILE A 340 17.24 -4.49 62.81
C ILE A 340 17.35 -3.79 61.45
N GLY A 341 18.18 -4.28 60.52
CA GLY A 341 18.31 -3.74 59.17
C GLY A 341 17.02 -3.78 58.34
N LEU A 342 16.26 -4.87 58.41
CA LEU A 342 14.92 -5.01 57.79
C LEU A 342 13.88 -4.07 58.44
N SER A 343 14.00 -3.82 59.75
CA SER A 343 13.12 -2.90 60.49
C SER A 343 13.44 -1.43 60.16
N SER A 344 14.71 -1.09 59.93
CA SER A 344 15.15 0.24 59.50
C SER A 344 14.86 0.51 58.01
N ALA A 345 14.86 -0.52 57.15
CA ALA A 345 14.50 -0.40 55.74
C ALA A 345 13.00 -0.11 55.53
N ASN A 346 12.12 -0.64 56.38
CA ASN A 346 10.68 -0.33 56.34
C ASN A 346 10.30 1.06 56.91
N ASN A 347 11.20 1.70 57.67
CA ASN A 347 10.99 3.04 58.25
C ASN A 347 11.75 4.17 57.52
N SER A 348 12.43 3.88 56.40
CA SER A 348 13.10 4.87 55.55
C SER A 348 12.62 4.82 54.10
N THR A 349 11.31 4.96 53.90
CA THR A 349 10.74 5.52 52.67
C THR A 349 9.63 6.51 53.00
N ASN A 350 9.98 7.55 53.76
CA ASN A 350 9.14 8.75 53.89
C ASN A 350 9.97 9.92 53.34
N GLY A 351 9.96 10.05 52.01
CA GLY A 351 10.81 11.04 51.34
C GLY A 351 11.13 10.73 49.89
N GLN A 352 10.20 10.19 49.10
CA GLN A 352 10.26 10.30 47.65
C GLN A 352 8.86 10.59 47.13
N THR A 353 8.78 11.69 46.39
CA THR A 353 7.62 12.11 45.62
C THR A 353 7.16 10.96 44.75
N ASN A 354 6.01 10.38 45.12
CA ASN A 354 5.33 9.37 44.32
C ASN A 354 4.87 9.99 42.99
N ASN A 355 5.73 9.91 41.98
CA ASN A 355 5.33 9.70 40.61
C ASN A 355 5.11 8.19 40.39
N ILE A 356 4.34 7.58 41.30
CA ILE A 356 3.71 6.29 41.05
C ILE A 356 2.54 6.62 40.14
N SER A 357 2.71 6.27 38.86
CA SER A 357 1.59 6.03 37.97
C SER A 357 0.66 5.07 38.70
N SER A 358 -0.35 5.62 39.35
CA SER A 358 -1.50 4.86 39.76
C SER A 358 -2.01 4.20 38.48
N LYS A 359 -1.74 2.92 38.31
CA LYS A 359 -2.70 2.04 37.64
C LYS A 359 -3.96 2.14 38.50
N LYS A 360 -4.70 3.25 38.37
CA LYS A 360 -6.04 3.39 38.89
C LYS A 360 -6.79 2.24 38.26
N ASN A 361 -7.27 1.30 39.08
CA ASN A 361 -8.01 0.16 38.58
C ASN A 361 -9.16 0.68 37.71
N TRP A 362 -9.15 0.28 36.44
CA TRP A 362 -10.23 0.57 35.52
C TRP A 362 -11.27 -0.52 35.71
N SER A 363 -12.41 -0.17 36.32
CA SER A 363 -13.55 -1.08 36.36
C SER A 363 -14.02 -1.40 34.95
N TYR A 364 -14.64 -2.56 34.76
CA TYR A 364 -15.24 -2.94 33.48
C TYR A 364 -16.23 -1.86 32.98
N ASP A 365 -17.03 -1.29 33.88
CA ASP A 365 -17.99 -0.23 33.55
C ASP A 365 -17.29 1.07 33.10
N ASP A 366 -16.18 1.44 33.75
CA ASP A 366 -15.40 2.63 33.38
C ASP A 366 -14.73 2.47 32.02
N ILE A 367 -14.33 1.25 31.66
CA ILE A 367 -13.78 0.92 30.33
C ILE A 367 -14.88 1.07 29.26
N GLN A 368 -16.09 0.59 29.54
CA GLN A 368 -17.23 0.73 28.62
C GLN A 368 -17.62 2.21 28.43
N LEU A 369 -17.64 2.99 29.51
CA LEU A 369 -17.86 4.44 29.45
C LEU A 369 -16.77 5.13 28.62
N LEU A 370 -15.50 4.78 28.83
CA LEU A 370 -14.38 5.31 28.04
C LEU A 370 -14.52 5.00 26.54
N ILE A 371 -14.87 3.76 26.18
CA ILE A 371 -15.08 3.36 24.78
C ILE A 371 -16.23 4.16 24.15
N LYS A 372 -17.32 4.37 24.90
CA LYS A 372 -18.46 5.16 24.45
C LYS A 372 -18.08 6.63 24.24
N ALA A 373 -17.34 7.23 25.18
CA ALA A 373 -16.85 8.60 25.08
C ALA A 373 -15.91 8.81 23.88
N ILE A 374 -15.00 7.87 23.61
CA ILE A 374 -14.08 7.94 22.46
C ILE A 374 -14.83 7.95 21.12
N LYS A 375 -15.97 7.25 21.02
CA LYS A 375 -16.85 7.26 19.84
C LYS A 375 -17.67 8.55 19.73
N LEU A 376 -18.17 9.05 20.86
CA LEU A 376 -18.93 10.30 20.93
C LEU A 376 -18.09 11.53 20.60
N PHE A 377 -16.80 11.51 20.95
CA PHE A 377 -15.86 12.60 20.71
C PHE A 377 -14.71 12.11 19.78
N PRO A 378 -14.87 12.19 18.44
CA PRO A 378 -13.87 11.73 17.47
C PRO A 378 -12.62 12.63 17.40
N ALA A 379 -11.60 12.18 16.66
CA ALA A 379 -10.38 12.96 16.47
C ALA A 379 -10.67 14.25 15.67
N GLY A 380 -10.27 15.40 16.21
CA GLY A 380 -10.52 16.74 15.63
C GLY A 380 -11.23 17.70 16.58
N THR A 381 -11.81 17.22 17.68
CA THR A 381 -12.39 18.08 18.72
C THR A 381 -11.29 18.76 19.55
N PRO A 382 -11.29 20.09 19.73
CA PRO A 382 -10.38 20.78 20.64
C PRO A 382 -10.60 20.29 22.08
N ASP A 383 -9.51 20.09 22.84
CA ASP A 383 -9.51 19.58 24.21
C ASP A 383 -10.25 18.24 24.43
N ARG A 384 -10.32 17.41 23.38
CA ARG A 384 -10.96 16.09 23.36
C ARG A 384 -10.75 15.28 24.64
N TRP A 385 -9.51 15.17 25.10
CA TRP A 385 -9.18 14.32 26.25
C TRP A 385 -9.64 14.87 27.59
N ALA A 386 -9.75 16.19 27.73
CA ALA A 386 -10.33 16.83 28.90
C ALA A 386 -11.86 16.64 28.93
N VAL A 387 -12.52 16.76 27.77
CA VAL A 387 -13.97 16.52 27.63
C VAL A 387 -14.31 15.06 27.91
N ILE A 388 -13.52 14.11 27.39
CA ILE A 388 -13.70 12.68 27.65
C ILE A 388 -13.51 12.38 29.14
N ALA A 389 -12.48 12.94 29.80
CA ALA A 389 -12.25 12.73 31.23
C ALA A 389 -13.41 13.23 32.09
N LYS A 390 -13.94 14.43 31.79
CA LYS A 390 -15.13 14.97 32.46
C LYS A 390 -16.34 14.07 32.25
N TRP A 391 -16.60 13.65 31.01
CA TRP A 391 -17.73 12.78 30.67
C TRP A 391 -17.67 11.42 31.37
N VAL A 392 -16.48 10.80 31.44
CA VAL A 392 -16.28 9.52 32.14
C VAL A 392 -16.47 9.69 33.65
N ASN A 393 -15.95 10.78 34.24
CA ASN A 393 -16.13 11.03 35.68
C ASN A 393 -17.59 11.31 36.04
N ASP A 394 -18.33 12.06 35.21
CA ASP A 394 -19.74 12.40 35.44
C ASP A 394 -20.67 11.17 35.37
N LYS A 395 -20.25 10.12 34.65
CA LYS A 395 -21.05 8.90 34.44
C LYS A 395 -20.52 7.69 35.21
N SER A 396 -19.35 7.80 35.82
CA SER A 396 -18.73 6.72 36.58
C SER A 396 -19.34 6.62 37.97
N THR A 397 -19.66 5.41 38.40
CA THR A 397 -20.07 5.09 39.77
C THR A 397 -18.89 4.70 40.66
N SER A 398 -17.66 4.66 40.11
CA SER A 398 -16.47 4.18 40.80
C SER A 398 -15.93 5.12 41.88
N GLY A 399 -16.40 6.37 41.94
CA GLY A 399 -15.90 7.40 42.86
C GLY A 399 -14.46 7.86 42.59
N VAL A 400 -13.81 7.33 41.55
CA VAL A 400 -12.42 7.65 41.19
C VAL A 400 -12.38 8.76 40.14
N VAL A 401 -11.82 9.92 40.51
CA VAL A 401 -11.60 11.03 39.58
C VAL A 401 -10.41 10.74 38.66
N ARG A 402 -10.66 10.73 37.35
CA ARG A 402 -9.68 10.47 36.29
C ARG A 402 -9.37 11.75 35.53
N ASN A 403 -8.09 12.03 35.30
CA ASN A 403 -7.69 13.21 34.53
C ASN A 403 -7.42 12.84 33.06
N HIS A 404 -7.31 13.83 32.17
CA HIS A 404 -7.11 13.62 30.73
C HIS A 404 -5.88 12.73 30.42
N ARG A 405 -4.81 12.79 31.23
CA ARG A 405 -3.63 11.92 31.10
C ARG A 405 -3.94 10.44 31.35
N ASP A 406 -4.77 10.13 32.35
CA ASP A 406 -5.16 8.75 32.70
C ASP A 406 -6.00 8.13 31.57
N VAL A 407 -6.91 8.92 31.02
CA VAL A 407 -7.79 8.57 29.90
C VAL A 407 -7.00 8.32 28.62
N ILE A 408 -6.02 9.18 28.30
CA ILE A 408 -5.13 9.00 27.16
C ILE A 408 -4.31 7.71 27.29
N ALA A 409 -3.72 7.48 28.47
CA ALA A 409 -2.92 6.28 28.73
C ALA A 409 -3.76 5.01 28.55
N LYS A 410 -4.99 4.98 29.08
CA LYS A 410 -5.87 3.82 28.93
C LYS A 410 -6.41 3.65 27.51
N ALA A 411 -6.70 4.75 26.80
CA ALA A 411 -7.12 4.70 25.41
C ALA A 411 -6.03 4.12 24.50
N LYS A 412 -4.76 4.48 24.74
CA LYS A 412 -3.60 3.90 24.02
C LYS A 412 -3.39 2.42 24.38
N ASP A 413 -3.52 2.05 25.65
CA ASP A 413 -3.47 0.66 26.13
C ASP A 413 -4.55 -0.21 25.45
N LEU A 414 -5.79 0.30 25.35
CA LEU A 414 -6.90 -0.37 24.64
C LEU A 414 -6.70 -0.47 23.13
N GLN A 415 -5.88 0.39 22.53
CA GLN A 415 -5.56 0.35 21.10
C GLN A 415 -4.44 -0.64 20.77
N ASN A 416 -3.53 -0.88 21.73
CA ASN A 416 -2.37 -1.75 21.55
C ASN A 416 -2.62 -3.21 21.93
N ASN A 417 -3.72 -3.52 22.61
CA ASN A 417 -4.02 -4.87 23.08
C ASN A 417 -5.09 -5.55 22.20
N ASP A 418 -4.68 -6.58 21.44
CA ASP A 418 -5.51 -7.37 20.51
C ASP A 418 -6.68 -8.09 21.21
N GLN A 419 -6.61 -8.23 22.55
CA GLN A 419 -7.71 -8.71 23.40
C GLN A 419 -8.97 -7.82 23.36
N SER A 420 -8.85 -6.57 22.90
CA SER A 420 -9.98 -5.64 22.80
C SER A 420 -10.95 -5.97 21.66
N GLN A 421 -10.53 -6.72 20.62
CA GLN A 421 -11.47 -7.25 19.63
C GLN A 421 -12.29 -8.41 20.20
N SER A 422 -11.63 -9.34 20.92
CA SER A 422 -12.29 -10.48 21.57
C SER A 422 -13.35 -10.05 22.61
N LEU A 423 -13.03 -9.07 23.46
CA LEU A 423 -13.97 -8.58 24.47
C LEU A 423 -15.09 -7.71 23.86
N LYS A 424 -14.84 -7.01 22.75
CA LYS A 424 -15.89 -6.30 21.98
C LYS A 424 -16.83 -7.29 21.30
N GLU A 425 -16.31 -8.40 20.79
CA GLU A 425 -17.12 -9.47 20.18
C GLU A 425 -17.92 -10.26 21.21
N GLU A 426 -17.36 -10.57 22.38
CA GLU A 426 -18.10 -11.24 23.47
C GLU A 426 -19.16 -10.33 24.10
N ALA A 427 -18.87 -9.04 24.28
CA ALA A 427 -19.86 -8.08 24.75
C ALA A 427 -21.00 -7.88 23.74
N ASN A 428 -20.71 -7.85 22.43
CA ASN A 428 -21.74 -7.81 21.38
C ASN A 428 -22.56 -9.12 21.32
N LYS A 429 -21.91 -10.29 21.46
CA LYS A 429 -22.62 -11.59 21.51
C LYS A 429 -23.54 -11.69 22.73
N ASN A 430 -23.12 -11.20 23.88
CA ASN A 430 -23.94 -11.20 25.09
C ASN A 430 -25.06 -10.15 25.06
N ALA A 431 -24.89 -9.04 24.32
CA ALA A 431 -25.95 -8.07 24.05
C ALA A 431 -27.00 -8.62 23.07
N TYR A 432 -26.59 -9.37 22.04
CA TYR A 432 -27.50 -10.03 21.11
C TYR A 432 -28.31 -11.16 21.78
N LYS A 433 -27.68 -11.98 22.62
CA LYS A 433 -28.40 -13.02 23.39
C LYS A 433 -29.49 -12.43 24.30
N LYS A 434 -29.23 -11.26 24.92
CA LYS A 434 -30.23 -10.57 25.74
C LYS A 434 -31.37 -9.93 24.94
N LEU A 435 -31.20 -9.71 23.64
CA LEU A 435 -32.24 -9.18 22.75
C LEU A 435 -33.10 -10.31 22.17
N ASP A 436 -32.52 -11.47 21.86
CA ASP A 436 -33.28 -12.64 21.36
C ASP A 436 -34.24 -13.19 22.41
N ASP A 437 -33.84 -13.21 23.69
CA ASP A 437 -34.71 -13.62 24.81
C ASP A 437 -35.91 -12.66 25.00
N SER A 438 -35.78 -11.41 24.54
CA SER A 438 -36.85 -10.39 24.64
C SER A 438 -37.82 -10.37 23.45
N HIS A 439 -37.49 -11.05 22.34
CA HIS A 439 -38.31 -11.10 21.12
C HIS A 439 -39.21 -12.35 21.02
N ALA A 440 -39.15 -13.27 21.99
CA ALA A 440 -40.03 -14.44 22.06
C ALA A 440 -41.42 -14.15 22.66
N ASN A 441 -41.70 -12.92 23.14
CA ASN A 441 -42.96 -12.60 23.82
C ASN A 441 -43.50 -11.20 23.47
N LYS A 442 -44.16 -11.07 22.31
CA LYS A 442 -45.40 -10.26 22.15
C LYS A 442 -45.92 -10.29 20.71
N THR A 443 -46.97 -11.08 20.51
CA THR A 443 -47.96 -10.93 19.44
C THR A 443 -49.03 -9.94 19.91
N THR A 444 -49.42 -9.00 19.04
CA THR A 444 -50.73 -8.29 18.85
C THR A 444 -50.55 -6.80 18.54
N ALA A 445 -51.07 -6.38 17.37
CA ALA A 445 -51.21 -4.99 16.88
C ALA A 445 -52.37 -4.24 17.58
N PRO A 446 -52.61 -2.89 17.42
CA PRO A 446 -52.92 -2.21 16.14
C PRO A 446 -52.43 -0.74 15.92
N VAL A 447 -52.47 -0.36 14.62
CA VAL A 447 -52.68 0.93 13.89
C VAL A 447 -53.08 2.18 14.74
N VAL A 448 -52.61 3.45 14.56
CA VAL A 448 -52.91 4.45 13.49
C VAL A 448 -51.98 5.71 13.49
N SER A 449 -51.78 6.29 12.30
CA SER A 449 -51.70 7.72 11.82
C SER A 449 -50.68 8.77 12.30
N ASP A 450 -49.93 9.24 11.29
CA ASP A 450 -49.74 10.62 10.80
C ASP A 450 -48.68 11.62 11.30
N THR A 451 -48.06 12.17 10.25
CA THR A 451 -47.51 13.52 9.98
C THR A 451 -46.10 13.99 10.42
N SER A 452 -45.41 14.45 9.36
CA SER A 452 -44.44 15.56 9.18
C SER A 452 -42.93 15.41 9.52
N THR A 453 -42.17 15.51 8.42
CA THR A 453 -40.73 15.82 8.21
C THR A 453 -40.24 17.09 8.93
N PRO A 454 -38.91 17.21 9.23
CA PRO A 454 -38.03 17.98 8.33
C PRO A 454 -36.55 17.55 8.23
N SER A 455 -36.05 17.69 6.98
CA SER A 455 -34.73 18.16 6.53
C SER A 455 -33.39 17.48 6.88
N GLN A 456 -32.55 17.45 5.84
CA GLN A 456 -31.21 16.87 5.64
C GLN A 456 -30.13 17.65 6.45
N ARG A 457 -28.88 17.23 6.68
CA ARG A 457 -27.94 16.42 5.88
C ARG A 457 -26.75 16.06 6.79
N PHE A 458 -26.42 14.78 6.92
CA PHE A 458 -25.21 14.29 7.61
C PHE A 458 -24.33 13.58 6.60
N ASP A 459 -23.03 13.92 6.59
CA ASP A 459 -22.00 13.15 5.89
C ASP A 459 -21.74 11.82 6.63
N ALA A 460 -21.51 10.78 5.84
CA ALA A 460 -21.50 9.35 6.19
C ALA A 460 -20.43 8.93 7.22
N PRO A 461 -20.57 7.74 7.85
CA PRO A 461 -19.84 6.59 7.27
C PRO A 461 -20.48 5.20 7.49
N ARG A 462 -20.34 4.34 6.46
CA ARG A 462 -20.22 2.86 6.50
C ARG A 462 -21.19 2.07 7.39
N THR A 463 -22.36 1.73 6.85
CA THR A 463 -23.05 0.43 7.02
C THR A 463 -24.17 0.33 5.98
N LEU A 464 -23.91 -0.28 4.82
CA LEU A 464 -24.96 -0.64 3.84
C LEU A 464 -24.66 -2.02 3.27
N VAL A 465 -24.82 -3.04 4.11
CA VAL A 465 -24.97 -4.43 3.66
C VAL A 465 -26.38 -4.98 3.95
N ASP A 466 -27.22 -4.34 4.77
CA ASP A 466 -28.48 -4.96 5.23
C ASP A 466 -29.78 -4.19 4.92
N LEU A 467 -29.95 -3.66 3.71
CA LEU A 467 -31.27 -3.26 3.21
C LEU A 467 -31.37 -3.47 1.69
N ASN A 468 -31.83 -4.65 1.25
CA ASN A 468 -32.79 -4.84 0.14
C ASN A 468 -32.93 -6.32 -0.25
N ALA A 469 -33.82 -7.02 0.47
CA ALA A 469 -34.24 -8.40 0.20
C ALA A 469 -35.36 -8.52 -0.85
N ASN A 470 -35.44 -7.61 -1.83
CA ASN A 470 -36.38 -7.74 -2.95
C ASN A 470 -35.65 -8.14 -4.23
N PRO A 471 -35.81 -9.39 -4.72
CA PRO A 471 -35.30 -9.86 -6.01
C PRO A 471 -35.73 -8.93 -7.16
N TRP A 472 -34.86 -8.75 -8.16
CA TRP A 472 -35.18 -7.96 -9.36
C TRP A 472 -36.23 -8.67 -10.20
N ASN A 473 -37.37 -8.01 -10.45
CA ASN A 473 -38.38 -8.52 -11.38
C ASN A 473 -37.97 -8.26 -12.84
N ASN A 474 -38.53 -9.03 -13.78
CA ASN A 474 -38.27 -8.88 -15.21
C ASN A 474 -38.65 -7.49 -15.74
N GLU A 475 -39.72 -6.89 -15.24
CA GLU A 475 -40.14 -5.53 -15.62
C GLU A 475 -39.14 -4.47 -15.15
N GLU A 476 -38.67 -4.55 -13.89
CA GLU A 476 -37.64 -3.64 -13.36
C GLU A 476 -36.32 -3.77 -14.14
N GLN A 477 -35.97 -5.00 -14.54
CA GLN A 477 -34.78 -5.27 -15.34
C GLN A 477 -34.89 -4.69 -16.76
N GLN A 478 -36.05 -4.80 -17.41
CA GLN A 478 -36.30 -4.17 -18.71
C GLN A 478 -36.24 -2.64 -18.64
N LEU A 479 -36.82 -2.05 -17.60
CA LEU A 479 -36.77 -0.60 -17.36
C LEU A 479 -35.33 -0.13 -17.10
N LEU A 480 -34.52 -0.88 -16.35
CA LEU A 480 -33.11 -0.57 -16.14
C LEU A 480 -32.32 -0.60 -17.45
N GLU A 481 -32.54 -1.62 -18.28
CA GLU A 481 -31.86 -1.74 -19.57
C GLU A 481 -32.27 -0.65 -20.57
N GLN A 482 -33.56 -0.29 -20.59
CA GLN A 482 -34.06 0.82 -21.39
C GLN A 482 -33.48 2.16 -20.90
N ALA A 483 -33.51 2.42 -19.59
CA ALA A 483 -32.97 3.64 -19.00
C ALA A 483 -31.46 3.78 -19.22
N MET A 484 -30.72 2.67 -19.22
CA MET A 484 -29.28 2.67 -19.52
C MET A 484 -28.97 2.96 -21.00
N LYS A 485 -29.88 2.65 -21.92
CA LYS A 485 -29.76 3.02 -23.34
C LYS A 485 -30.09 4.49 -23.56
N THR A 486 -31.09 5.02 -22.85
CA THR A 486 -31.50 6.42 -22.95
C THR A 486 -30.50 7.38 -22.29
N TYR A 487 -29.85 6.95 -21.20
CA TYR A 487 -28.85 7.74 -20.46
C TYR A 487 -27.44 7.15 -20.58
N PRO A 488 -26.70 7.49 -21.66
CA PRO A 488 -25.39 6.93 -21.93
C PRO A 488 -24.31 7.36 -20.91
N THR A 489 -23.16 6.69 -20.96
CA THR A 489 -21.98 6.97 -20.12
C THR A 489 -21.43 8.39 -20.24
N SER A 490 -21.79 9.14 -21.30
CA SER A 490 -21.35 10.53 -21.50
C SER A 490 -21.94 11.51 -20.46
N LEU A 491 -23.06 11.17 -19.82
CA LEU A 491 -23.70 12.00 -18.79
C LEU A 491 -23.04 11.89 -17.39
N GLY A 492 -21.96 11.10 -17.26
CA GLY A 492 -21.18 11.03 -16.03
C GLY A 492 -21.96 10.53 -14.81
N ILE A 493 -21.84 11.24 -13.69
CA ILE A 493 -22.36 10.83 -12.37
C ILE A 493 -23.88 11.02 -12.26
N GLU A 494 -24.42 12.05 -12.93
CA GLU A 494 -25.84 12.45 -12.90
C GLU A 494 -26.76 11.45 -13.60
N ARG A 495 -26.21 10.63 -14.52
CA ARG A 495 -26.98 9.60 -15.22
C ARG A 495 -27.70 8.64 -14.28
N TRP A 496 -27.11 8.35 -13.12
CA TRP A 496 -27.69 7.40 -12.17
C TRP A 496 -28.91 7.95 -11.46
N ASP A 497 -28.99 9.26 -11.25
CA ASP A 497 -30.16 9.91 -10.68
C ASP A 497 -31.32 9.91 -11.67
N LEU A 498 -31.02 10.06 -12.97
CA LEU A 498 -32.02 9.94 -14.05
C LEU A 498 -32.50 8.50 -14.23
N ILE A 499 -31.59 7.52 -14.20
CA ILE A 499 -31.93 6.09 -14.30
C ILE A 499 -32.83 5.65 -13.14
N SER A 500 -32.55 6.07 -11.90
CA SER A 500 -33.39 5.70 -10.75
C SER A 500 -34.81 6.30 -10.82
N LYS A 501 -34.99 7.43 -11.50
CA LYS A 501 -36.32 8.03 -11.69
C LYS A 501 -37.21 7.22 -12.64
N CYS A 502 -36.60 6.39 -13.49
CA CYS A 502 -37.32 5.54 -14.44
C CYS A 502 -37.76 4.19 -13.85
N ILE A 503 -37.34 3.86 -12.63
CA ILE A 503 -37.64 2.56 -12.00
C ILE A 503 -38.37 2.81 -10.67
N PRO A 504 -39.70 2.61 -10.61
CA PRO A 504 -40.43 2.73 -9.36
C PRO A 504 -39.90 1.72 -8.35
N ASN A 505 -39.73 2.14 -7.09
CA ASN A 505 -39.24 1.34 -5.96
C ASN A 505 -37.75 0.95 -5.93
N ARG A 506 -36.91 1.45 -6.85
CA ARG A 506 -35.46 1.22 -6.81
C ARG A 506 -34.69 2.52 -6.66
N SER A 507 -33.77 2.53 -5.70
CA SER A 507 -32.92 3.69 -5.45
C SER A 507 -31.77 3.76 -6.46
N ARG A 508 -31.13 4.95 -6.55
CA ARG A 508 -29.88 5.15 -7.29
C ARG A 508 -28.83 4.09 -6.93
N THR A 509 -28.69 3.79 -5.64
CA THR A 509 -27.76 2.80 -5.12
C THR A 509 -28.07 1.38 -5.60
N ASP A 510 -29.35 1.01 -5.70
CA ASP A 510 -29.77 -0.31 -6.19
C ASP A 510 -29.46 -0.47 -7.69
N CYS A 511 -29.72 0.57 -8.48
CA CYS A 511 -29.44 0.58 -9.92
C CYS A 511 -27.94 0.41 -10.20
N ILE A 512 -27.08 1.09 -9.42
CA ILE A 512 -25.62 0.97 -9.52
C ILE A 512 -25.14 -0.43 -9.11
N ALA A 513 -25.68 -0.98 -8.01
CA ALA A 513 -25.32 -2.31 -7.53
C ALA A 513 -25.69 -3.39 -8.57
N ARG A 514 -26.90 -3.31 -9.13
CA ARG A 514 -27.35 -4.23 -10.18
C ARG A 514 -26.52 -4.12 -11.45
N TYR A 515 -26.17 -2.90 -11.86
CA TYR A 515 -25.29 -2.69 -13.00
C TYR A 515 -23.91 -3.35 -12.81
N LYS A 516 -23.29 -3.18 -11.64
CA LYS A 516 -22.00 -3.82 -11.33
C LYS A 516 -22.09 -5.35 -11.42
N TYR A 517 -23.15 -5.91 -10.86
CA TYR A 517 -23.43 -7.35 -10.96
C TYR A 517 -23.54 -7.82 -12.42
N LEU A 518 -24.24 -7.08 -13.29
CA LEU A 518 -24.37 -7.43 -14.71
C LEU A 518 -23.02 -7.34 -15.45
N VAL A 519 -22.19 -6.34 -15.13
CA VAL A 519 -20.84 -6.20 -15.69
C VAL A 519 -19.97 -7.40 -15.31
N ASP A 520 -20.01 -7.81 -14.04
CA ASP A 520 -19.24 -8.96 -13.55
C ASP A 520 -19.73 -10.28 -14.20
N LEU A 521 -21.04 -10.42 -14.42
CA LEU A 521 -21.62 -11.57 -15.11
C LEU A 521 -21.18 -11.63 -16.59
N VAL A 522 -21.17 -10.50 -17.29
CA VAL A 522 -20.71 -10.41 -18.69
C VAL A 522 -19.22 -10.67 -18.79
N LYS A 523 -18.42 -10.14 -17.85
CA LYS A 523 -16.98 -10.38 -17.77
C LYS A 523 -16.68 -11.85 -17.54
N SER A 524 -17.37 -12.47 -16.57
CA SER A 524 -17.23 -13.91 -16.29
C SER A 524 -17.62 -14.78 -17.50
N LYS A 525 -18.70 -14.44 -18.21
CA LYS A 525 -19.08 -15.13 -19.45
C LYS A 525 -18.05 -14.95 -20.58
N ARG A 526 -17.42 -13.78 -20.68
CA ARG A 526 -16.36 -13.53 -21.67
C ARG A 526 -15.12 -14.32 -21.33
N ASP A 527 -14.70 -14.32 -20.07
CA ASP A 527 -13.52 -15.03 -19.58
C ASP A 527 -13.70 -16.56 -19.73
N ALA A 528 -14.91 -17.08 -19.47
CA ALA A 528 -15.26 -18.47 -19.73
C ALA A 528 -15.23 -18.81 -21.23
N LYS A 529 -15.75 -17.93 -22.10
CA LYS A 529 -15.68 -18.13 -23.56
C LYS A 529 -14.25 -18.08 -24.08
N THR A 530 -13.40 -17.21 -23.55
CA THR A 530 -11.98 -17.17 -23.94
C THR A 530 -11.24 -18.41 -23.45
N ALA A 531 -11.53 -18.90 -22.24
CA ALA A 531 -10.96 -20.14 -21.72
C ALA A 531 -11.34 -21.38 -22.54
N ILE A 532 -12.58 -21.45 -23.05
CA ILE A 532 -13.04 -22.53 -23.94
C ILE A 532 -12.34 -22.45 -25.31
N HIS A 533 -12.12 -21.23 -25.83
CA HIS A 533 -11.45 -21.04 -27.11
C HIS A 533 -9.95 -21.32 -27.04
N THR A 534 -9.30 -21.12 -25.87
CA THR A 534 -7.90 -21.48 -25.65
C THR A 534 -7.68 -22.98 -25.46
N ASN A 535 -8.67 -23.74 -24.99
CA ASN A 535 -8.58 -25.20 -24.83
C ASN A 535 -8.90 -26.00 -26.12
N LYS A 536 -9.25 -25.34 -27.23
CA LYS A 536 -9.55 -25.96 -28.53
C LYS A 536 -8.44 -25.78 -29.58
N LYS A 537 -7.35 -25.10 -29.23
CA LYS A 537 -6.10 -25.03 -30.00
C LYS A 537 -5.06 -25.83 -29.25
#